data_AF-A0A924KM79-F1
#
_entry.id   AF-A0A924KM79-F1
#
_cell.length_a   1.000
_cell.length_b   1.000
_cell.length_c   1.000
_cell.angle_alpha   90.00
_cell.angle_beta   90.00
_cell.angle_gamma   90.00
#
_symmetry.space_group_name_H-M   'P 1'
#
loop_
_entity.id
_entity.type
_entity.pdbx_description
1 polymer ?
#
loop_
_entity_poly.entity_id
_entity_poly.type
_entity_poly.pdbx_seq_one_letter_code
_entity_poly.pdbx_strand_id
1 'polypeptide(L)'
;AHAIEILDALCEREGIAKLEDFLGQSIDDINDVLGEDIELPDDADTDALWFEPQAGLDTIDAMVAAIRQDPADLTDTAGILQDLADYRAVLEQAAAMGARWHLAMDF
;
A
#
# COMPACT_ATOMS: atom_id res chain seq x y z
N ALA A 1 -14.91 1.65 -0.19
CA ALA A 1 -14.75 2.26 -1.52
C ALA A 1 -14.26 3.71 -1.40
N HIS A 2 -15.06 4.67 -0.93
CA HIS A 2 -14.65 6.09 -0.91
C HIS A 2 -13.42 6.47 -0.05
N ALA A 3 -13.12 5.78 1.04
CA ALA A 3 -11.98 6.16 1.90
C ALA A 3 -10.62 5.96 1.23
N ILE A 4 -10.44 4.86 0.48
CA ILE A 4 -9.23 4.56 -0.28
C ILE A 4 -9.05 5.57 -1.43
N GLU A 5 -10.11 5.84 -2.21
CA GLU A 5 -10.05 6.79 -3.32
C GLU A 5 -9.64 8.21 -2.87
N ILE A 6 -10.12 8.67 -1.71
CA ILE A 6 -9.76 9.99 -1.17
C ILE A 6 -8.32 9.98 -0.63
N LEU A 7 -7.89 8.88 -0.01
CA LEU A 7 -6.50 8.72 0.44
C LEU A 7 -5.54 8.71 -0.75
N ASP A 8 -5.89 8.05 -1.84
CA ASP A 8 -5.08 8.03 -3.06
C ASP A 8 -4.99 9.41 -3.70
N ALA A 9 -6.11 10.14 -3.76
CA ALA A 9 -6.12 11.52 -4.25
C ALA A 9 -5.26 12.45 -3.37
N LEU A 10 -5.25 12.23 -2.05
CA LEU A 10 -4.35 12.94 -1.14
C LEU A 10 -2.88 12.59 -1.43
N CYS A 11 -2.57 11.30 -1.59
CA CYS A 11 -1.21 10.86 -1.91
C CYS A 11 -0.71 11.44 -3.23
N GLU A 12 -1.54 11.43 -4.28
CA GLU A 12 -1.21 12.03 -5.58
C GLU A 12 -0.94 13.53 -5.47
N ARG A 13 -1.79 14.26 -4.73
CA ARG A 13 -1.66 15.70 -4.55
C ARG A 13 -0.36 16.08 -3.84
N GLU A 14 0.02 15.32 -2.82
CA GLU A 14 1.22 15.57 -2.01
C GLU A 14 2.48 14.88 -2.57
N GLY A 15 2.36 14.07 -3.62
CA GLY A 15 3.47 13.30 -4.21
C GLY A 15 3.98 12.17 -3.33
N ILE A 16 3.10 11.58 -2.52
CA ILE A 16 3.40 10.45 -1.62
C ILE A 16 3.10 9.14 -2.37
N ALA A 17 3.92 8.11 -2.15
CA ALA A 17 3.66 6.78 -2.68
C ALA A 17 2.33 6.23 -2.12
N LYS A 18 1.60 5.45 -2.91
CA LYS A 18 0.34 4.83 -2.50
C LYS A 18 0.59 3.49 -1.82
N LEU A 19 -0.39 3.01 -1.05
CA LEU A 19 -0.34 1.65 -0.52
C LEU A 19 -0.32 0.60 -1.65
N GLU A 20 -1.00 0.90 -2.77
CA GLU A 20 -1.02 0.07 -3.97
C GLU A 20 0.36 -0.14 -4.59
N ASP A 21 1.27 0.84 -4.45
CA ASP A 21 2.65 0.74 -4.95
C ASP A 21 3.47 -0.34 -4.23
N PHE A 22 2.98 -0.81 -3.07
CA PHE A 22 3.58 -1.88 -2.28
C PHE A 22 2.88 -3.22 -2.46
N LEU A 23 1.93 -3.34 -3.37
CA LEU A 23 1.29 -4.62 -3.68
C LEU A 23 2.31 -5.60 -4.25
N GLY A 24 2.49 -6.72 -3.54
CA GLY A 24 3.36 -7.81 -3.98
C GLY A 24 2.58 -8.90 -4.69
N GLN A 25 1.59 -8.56 -5.52
CA GLN A 25 0.84 -9.57 -6.26
C GLN A 25 1.79 -10.29 -7.21
N SER A 26 1.82 -11.63 -7.11
CA SER A 26 2.52 -12.43 -8.10
C SER A 26 1.76 -12.39 -9.43
N ILE A 27 2.45 -12.62 -10.54
CA ILE A 27 1.80 -12.75 -11.86
C ILE A 27 0.73 -13.84 -11.86
N ASP A 28 0.92 -14.90 -11.09
CA ASP A 28 -0.07 -15.97 -10.93
C ASP A 28 -1.36 -15.44 -10.27
N ASP A 29 -1.26 -14.61 -9.23
CA ASP A 29 -2.44 -13.97 -8.59
C ASP A 29 -3.15 -13.01 -9.56
N ILE A 30 -2.38 -12.30 -10.40
CA ILE A 30 -2.93 -11.39 -11.41
C ILE A 30 -3.64 -12.17 -12.52
N ASN A 31 -3.08 -13.31 -12.96
CA ASN A 31 -3.66 -14.17 -13.98
C ASN A 31 -5.01 -14.78 -13.54
N ASP A 32 -5.12 -15.19 -12.27
CA ASP A 32 -6.37 -15.71 -11.71
C ASP A 32 -7.50 -14.65 -11.71
N VAL A 33 -7.15 -13.36 -11.59
CA VAL A 33 -8.11 -12.23 -11.60
C VAL A 33 -8.44 -11.73 -13.01
N LEU A 34 -7.44 -11.67 -13.90
CA LEU A 34 -7.59 -11.16 -15.27
C LEU A 34 -8.23 -12.19 -16.23
N GLY A 35 -8.19 -13.48 -15.87
CA GLY A 35 -8.62 -14.59 -16.71
C GLY A 35 -7.54 -15.02 -17.70
N GLU A 36 -7.50 -16.32 -18.01
CA GLU A 36 -6.46 -17.00 -18.83
C GLU A 36 -6.19 -16.39 -20.23
N ASP A 37 -7.00 -15.44 -20.70
CA ASP A 37 -6.92 -14.83 -22.04
C ASP A 37 -6.08 -13.53 -22.10
N ILE A 38 -5.55 -13.02 -20.97
CA ILE A 38 -4.69 -11.82 -20.98
C ILE A 38 -3.22 -12.23 -20.87
N GLU A 39 -2.49 -12.18 -22.00
CA GLU A 39 -1.04 -12.32 -22.01
C GLU A 39 -0.39 -11.11 -21.32
N LEU A 40 0.18 -11.33 -20.14
CA LEU A 40 1.07 -10.37 -19.50
C LEU A 40 2.38 -10.26 -20.29
N PRO A 41 3.03 -9.08 -20.31
CA PRO A 41 4.33 -8.89 -20.95
C PRO A 41 5.37 -9.90 -20.43
N ASP A 42 6.21 -10.44 -21.31
CA ASP A 42 7.28 -11.41 -20.97
C ASP A 42 8.32 -10.88 -19.96
N ASP A 43 8.35 -9.57 -19.72
CA ASP A 43 9.22 -8.88 -18.75
C ASP A 43 8.53 -8.53 -17.44
N ALA A 44 7.28 -8.96 -17.24
CA ALA A 44 6.62 -8.81 -15.96
C ALA A 44 7.35 -9.67 -14.90
N ASP A 45 7.81 -9.03 -13.82
CA ASP A 45 8.50 -9.70 -12.71
C ASP A 45 7.55 -10.73 -12.04
N THR A 46 7.89 -12.01 -12.15
CA THR A 46 7.09 -13.14 -11.66
C THR A 46 7.16 -13.36 -10.15
N ASP A 47 8.14 -12.75 -9.48
CA ASP A 47 8.30 -12.85 -8.04
C ASP A 47 7.45 -11.77 -7.37
N ALA A 48 6.70 -12.13 -6.31
CA ALA A 48 6.06 -11.15 -5.43
C ALA A 48 7.08 -10.05 -5.09
N LEU A 49 6.77 -8.79 -5.42
CA LEU A 49 7.68 -7.68 -5.18
C LEU A 49 7.89 -7.52 -3.68
N TRP A 50 9.07 -7.91 -3.19
CA TRP A 50 9.45 -7.77 -1.78
C TRP A 50 10.15 -6.43 -1.55
N PHE A 51 9.56 -5.60 -0.70
CA PHE A 51 10.03 -4.27 -0.37
C PHE A 51 10.77 -4.23 0.98
N GLU A 52 11.64 -3.24 1.14
CA GLU A 52 12.25 -2.95 2.44
C GLU A 52 11.20 -2.30 3.38
N PRO A 53 11.14 -2.69 4.66
CA PRO A 53 10.19 -2.14 5.63
C PRO A 53 10.25 -0.62 5.75
N GLN A 54 11.46 -0.05 5.64
CA GLN A 54 11.65 1.39 5.77
C GLN A 54 10.86 2.18 4.73
N ALA A 55 10.77 1.68 3.48
CA ALA A 55 10.02 2.35 2.42
C ALA A 55 8.51 2.42 2.74
N GLY A 56 7.97 1.37 3.38
CA GLY A 56 6.59 1.36 3.85
C GLY A 56 6.37 2.29 5.05
N LEU A 57 7.29 2.29 6.02
CA LEU A 57 7.24 3.16 7.19
C LEU A 57 7.26 4.64 6.79
N ASP A 58 8.16 5.01 5.89
CA ASP A 58 8.28 6.38 5.38
C ASP A 58 6.99 6.82 4.67
N THR A 59 6.39 5.93 3.88
CA THR A 59 5.11 6.17 3.20
C THR A 59 3.98 6.38 4.18
N ILE A 60 3.82 5.50 5.17
CA ILE A 60 2.76 5.62 6.17
C ILE A 60 2.93 6.90 7.00
N ASP A 61 4.16 7.21 7.42
CA ASP A 61 4.42 8.43 8.20
C ASP A 61 4.10 9.69 7.38
N ALA A 62 4.37 9.69 6.06
CA ALA A 62 3.99 10.76 5.15
C ALA A 62 2.47 10.88 5.00
N MET A 63 1.75 9.77 4.82
CA MET A 63 0.28 9.75 4.76
C MET A 63 -0.34 10.31 6.03
N VAL A 64 0.11 9.84 7.20
CA VAL A 64 -0.37 10.34 8.51
C VAL A 64 -0.11 11.83 8.66
N ALA A 65 1.06 12.32 8.23
CA ALA A 65 1.38 13.74 8.26
C ALA A 65 0.44 14.55 7.34
N ALA A 66 0.20 14.09 6.11
CA ALA A 66 -0.70 14.73 5.15
C ALA A 66 -2.14 14.79 5.68
N ILE A 67 -2.66 13.67 6.20
CA ILE A 67 -4.00 13.58 6.79
C ILE A 67 -4.16 14.54 7.98
N ARG A 68 -3.13 14.66 8.82
CA ARG A 68 -3.16 15.56 9.98
C ARG A 68 -3.07 17.04 9.59
N GLN A 69 -2.40 17.35 8.47
CA GLN A 69 -2.29 18.71 7.96
C GLN A 69 -3.58 19.17 7.25
N ASP A 70 -4.26 18.25 6.56
CA ASP A 70 -5.52 18.51 5.88
C ASP A 70 -6.53 17.38 6.11
N PRO A 71 -7.23 17.36 7.27
CA PRO A 71 -8.23 16.36 7.57
C PRO A 71 -9.55 16.57 6.80
N ALA A 72 -9.66 17.60 5.96
CA ALA A 72 -10.94 18.21 5.60
C ALA A 72 -11.85 17.38 4.65
N ASP A 73 -11.36 16.29 4.05
CA ASP A 73 -12.16 15.50 3.09
C ASP A 73 -12.30 14.01 3.45
N LEU A 74 -11.77 13.56 4.59
CA LEU A 74 -11.86 12.15 5.00
C LEU A 74 -13.00 11.91 5.98
N THR A 75 -14.09 11.31 5.47
CA THR A 75 -15.32 10.98 6.23
C THR A 75 -15.08 10.15 7.49
N ASP A 76 -14.00 9.35 7.50
CA ASP A 76 -13.56 8.56 8.65
C ASP A 76 -12.04 8.70 8.89
N THR A 77 -11.61 9.94 9.09
CA THR A 77 -10.19 10.26 9.38
C THR A 77 -9.63 9.42 10.55
N ALA A 78 -10.43 9.19 11.60
CA ALA A 78 -9.99 8.45 12.77
C ALA A 78 -9.79 6.95 12.49
N GLY A 79 -10.70 6.31 11.75
CA GLY A 79 -10.54 4.93 11.31
C GLY A 79 -9.31 4.75 10.43
N ILE A 80 -9.12 5.63 9.43
CA ILE A 80 -7.97 5.57 8.53
C ILE A 80 -6.65 5.73 9.29
N LEU A 81 -6.58 6.66 10.24
CA LEU A 81 -5.38 6.83 11.07
C LEU A 81 -5.11 5.61 11.96
N GLN A 82 -6.14 4.90 12.40
CA GLN A 82 -6.00 3.66 13.15
C GLN A 82 -5.46 2.54 12.26
N ASP A 83 -6.02 2.36 11.06
CA ASP A 83 -5.56 1.35 10.10
C ASP A 83 -4.09 1.59 9.71
N LEU A 84 -3.71 2.84 9.44
CA LEU A 84 -2.33 3.23 9.16
C LEU A 84 -1.41 2.96 10.36
N ALA A 85 -1.88 3.16 11.60
CA ALA A 85 -1.11 2.85 12.80
C ALA A 85 -0.88 1.33 12.95
N ASP A 86 -1.89 0.52 12.62
CA ASP A 86 -1.79 -0.94 12.66
C ASP A 86 -0.80 -1.46 11.60
N TYR A 87 -0.85 -0.94 10.37
CA TYR A 87 0.15 -1.24 9.33
C TYR A 87 1.56 -0.84 9.76
N ARG A 88 1.72 0.36 10.32
CA ARG A 88 3.00 0.84 10.85
C ARG A 88 3.56 -0.11 11.90
N ALA A 89 2.74 -0.59 12.83
CA ALA A 89 3.16 -1.52 13.88
C ALA A 89 3.63 -2.87 13.33
N VAL A 90 3.02 -3.36 12.24
CA VAL A 90 3.47 -4.57 11.54
C VAL A 90 4.81 -4.32 10.83
N LEU A 91 4.95 -3.19 10.14
CA LEU A 91 6.20 -2.83 9.46
C LEU A 91 7.36 -2.60 10.42
N GLU A 92 7.11 -2.03 11.60
CA GLU A 92 8.14 -1.90 12.64
C GLU A 92 8.63 -3.27 13.12
N GLN A 93 7.74 -4.25 13.24
CA GLN A 93 8.12 -5.63 13.57
C GLN A 93 8.93 -6.26 12.43
N ALA A 94 8.50 -6.09 11.18
CA ALA A 94 9.25 -6.57 10.02
C ALA A 94 10.66 -5.95 9.96
N ALA A 95 10.77 -4.63 10.18
CA ALA A 95 12.04 -3.91 10.25
C ALA A 95 12.95 -4.44 11.37
N ALA A 96 12.40 -4.68 12.57
CA ALA A 96 13.15 -5.20 13.70
C ALA A 96 13.72 -6.61 13.44
N MET A 97 13.06 -7.40 12.59
CA MET A 97 13.50 -8.73 12.18
C MET A 97 14.37 -8.74 10.91
N GLY A 98 14.52 -7.59 10.23
CA GLY A 98 15.15 -7.52 8.92
C GLY A 98 14.38 -8.28 7.84
N ALA A 99 13.08 -8.47 8.02
CA ALA A 99 12.20 -9.14 7.07
C ALA A 99 11.73 -8.15 6.02
N ARG A 100 11.75 -8.55 4.74
CA ARG A 100 11.12 -7.80 3.66
C ARG A 100 9.61 -8.01 3.70
N TRP A 101 8.85 -7.10 3.12
CA TRP A 101 7.40 -7.11 3.18
C TRP A 101 6.78 -6.76 1.83
N HIS A 102 5.51 -7.07 1.67
CA HIS A 102 4.67 -6.52 0.62
C HIS A 102 3.25 -6.42 1.15
N LEU A 103 2.44 -5.55 0.56
CA LEU A 103 1.01 -5.51 0.80
C LEU A 103 0.38 -6.69 0.05
N ALA A 104 -0.46 -7.44 0.76
CA ALA A 104 -1.28 -8.49 0.18
C ALA A 104 -2.73 -8.00 0.14
N MET A 105 -3.42 -8.22 -0.97
CA MET A 105 -4.87 -8.11 -1.03
C MET A 105 -5.46 -9.50 -0.82
N ASP A 106 -6.35 -9.61 0.17
CA ASP A 106 -7.18 -10.79 0.38
C ASP A 106 -8.60 -10.45 -0.10
N PHE A 107 -9.18 -11.28 -0.97
CA PHE A 107 -10.45 -11.03 -1.65
C PHE A 107 -11.59 -11.92 -1.11
#